data_AF-A0A7W0WJ68-F1
#
_entry.id   AF-A0A7W0WJ68-F1
#
_cell.length_a   1.000
_cell.length_b   1.000
_cell.length_c   1.000
_cell.angle_alpha   90.00
_cell.angle_beta   90.00
_cell.angle_gamma   90.00
#
_symmetry.space_group_name_H-M   'P 1'
#
loop_
_entity.id
_entity.type
_entity.pdbx_description
1 polymer ?
#
loop_
_entity_poly.entity_id
_entity_poly.type
_entity_poly.pdbx_seq_one_letter_code
_entity_poly.pdbx_strand_id
1 'polypeptide(L)'
;RGFAKRLNASLAIIDKRRPSANVAEVLNVVGEVGNRDCLIPDDMIDTAGTMAEAVTALKRLGARDIYCCATHSLLSGPAVDRLMASPVKEVAVSNTIAIPPERRFDRLKVLSIAGLLAKAIGYTHSDQSVSSLFD
;
A
#
# COMPACT_ATOMS: atom_id res chain seq x y z
N ARG A 1 9.49 -3.44 -7.83
CA ARG A 1 10.60 -2.87 -8.66
C ARG A 1 10.25 -1.51 -9.27
N GLY A 2 9.10 -1.33 -9.94
CA GLY A 2 8.73 -0.07 -10.60
C GLY A 2 8.75 1.17 -9.68
N PHE A 3 8.13 1.08 -8.50
CA PHE A 3 8.17 2.15 -7.49
C PHE A 3 9.59 2.55 -7.09
N ALA A 4 10.44 1.57 -6.74
CA ALA A 4 11.82 1.83 -6.34
C ALA A 4 12.59 2.60 -7.42
N LYS A 5 12.43 2.23 -8.71
CA LYS A 5 13.06 2.96 -9.83
C LYS A 5 12.52 4.39 -9.95
N ARG A 6 11.20 4.58 -9.89
CA ARG A 6 10.56 5.91 -10.02
C ARG A 6 10.91 6.86 -8.87
N LEU A 7 11.13 6.32 -7.67
CA LEU A 7 11.48 7.08 -6.48
C LEU A 7 13.00 7.17 -6.22
N ASN A 8 13.83 6.62 -7.12
CA ASN A 8 15.27 6.49 -6.93
C ASN A 8 15.63 5.89 -5.54
N ALA A 9 14.91 4.84 -5.15
CA ALA A 9 15.00 4.20 -3.84
C ALA A 9 15.59 2.78 -3.93
N SER A 10 16.15 2.31 -2.82
CA SER A 10 16.52 0.90 -2.67
C SER A 10 15.29 -0.01 -2.58
N LEU A 11 15.45 -1.28 -2.94
CA LEU A 11 14.39 -2.29 -2.85
C LEU A 11 14.68 -3.26 -1.70
N ALA A 12 13.67 -3.49 -0.87
CA ALA A 12 13.62 -4.62 0.06
C ALA A 12 12.44 -5.54 -0.31
N ILE A 13 12.55 -6.82 0.02
CA ILE A 13 11.52 -7.83 -0.25
C ILE A 13 11.14 -8.48 1.07
N ILE A 14 9.86 -8.53 1.36
CA ILE A 14 9.32 -9.27 2.51
C ILE A 14 8.86 -10.63 2.00
N ASP A 15 9.58 -11.68 2.39
CA ASP A 15 9.25 -13.07 2.12
C ASP A 15 8.47 -13.64 3.32
N LYS A 16 7.19 -13.89 3.10
CA LYS A 16 6.28 -14.46 4.09
C LYS A 16 6.27 -15.97 3.96
N ARG A 17 6.86 -16.67 4.93
CA ARG A 17 6.86 -18.15 4.97
C ARG A 17 5.87 -18.67 5.98
N ARG A 18 5.05 -19.65 5.55
CA ARG A 18 4.19 -20.47 6.41
C ARG A 18 4.75 -21.88 6.46
N PRO A 19 5.44 -22.28 7.55
CA PRO A 19 5.98 -23.62 7.67
C PRO A 19 4.88 -24.69 7.72
N SER A 20 3.71 -24.36 8.29
CA SER A 20 2.57 -25.26 8.43
C SER A 20 1.31 -24.50 8.87
N ALA A 21 0.14 -25.12 8.75
CA ALA A 21 -1.10 -24.58 9.32
C ALA A 21 -0.96 -24.48 10.85
N ASN A 22 -1.25 -23.30 11.41
CA ASN A 22 -1.15 -22.94 12.83
C ASN A 22 0.25 -22.66 13.40
N VAL A 23 1.30 -22.59 12.59
CA VAL A 23 2.62 -22.08 13.04
C VAL A 23 2.72 -20.58 12.74
N ALA A 24 3.24 -19.83 13.71
CA ALA A 24 3.46 -18.40 13.60
C ALA A 24 4.25 -18.05 12.32
N GLU A 25 3.78 -17.06 11.59
CA GLU A 25 4.36 -16.67 10.31
C GLU A 25 5.75 -16.06 10.52
N VAL A 26 6.73 -16.52 9.75
CA VAL A 26 8.07 -15.94 9.74
C VAL A 26 8.15 -14.97 8.57
N LEU A 27 8.34 -13.69 8.88
CA LEU A 27 8.59 -12.64 7.89
C LEU A 27 10.09 -12.45 7.77
N ASN A 28 10.66 -12.88 6.65
CA ASN A 28 12.04 -12.60 6.31
C ASN A 28 12.10 -11.34 5.45
N VAL A 29 12.96 -10.37 5.81
CA VAL A 29 13.14 -9.15 5.02
C VAL A 29 14.52 -9.21 4.38
N VAL A 30 14.54 -9.26 3.05
CA VAL A 30 15.76 -9.20 2.24
C VAL A 30 15.98 -7.77 1.78
N GLY A 31 17.03 -7.13 2.28
CA GLY A 31 17.40 -5.74 1.98
C GLY A 31 17.55 -4.88 3.25
N GLU A 32 18.26 -3.77 3.14
CA GLU A 32 18.53 -2.86 4.26
C GLU A 32 17.38 -1.88 4.51
N VAL A 33 16.78 -1.97 5.70
CA VAL A 33 15.61 -1.16 6.10
C VAL A 33 15.86 -0.32 7.36
N GLY A 34 16.92 -0.60 8.11
CA GLY A 34 17.24 0.11 9.36
C GLY A 34 17.51 1.60 9.13
N ASN A 35 16.95 2.45 9.99
CA ASN A 35 17.04 3.92 9.96
C ASN A 35 16.56 4.56 8.63
N ARG A 36 15.76 3.85 7.83
CA ARG A 36 15.19 4.34 6.56
C ARG A 36 13.68 4.49 6.65
N ASP A 37 13.14 5.39 5.84
CA ASP A 37 11.70 5.39 5.58
C ASP A 37 11.38 4.30 4.55
N CYS A 38 10.31 3.56 4.80
CA CYS A 38 9.87 2.45 3.97
C CYS A 38 8.52 2.75 3.33
N LEU A 39 8.39 2.48 2.04
CA LEU A 39 7.12 2.50 1.33
C LEU A 39 6.73 1.07 0.96
N ILE A 40 5.54 0.64 1.38
CA ILE A 40 4.93 -0.64 1.01
C ILE A 40 3.81 -0.36 0.00
N PRO A 41 4.07 -0.51 -1.30
CA PRO A 41 3.02 -0.49 -2.30
C PRO A 41 2.36 -1.87 -2.42
N ASP A 42 1.04 -1.88 -2.57
CA ASP A 42 0.26 -3.04 -3.00
C ASP A 42 -0.78 -2.62 -4.06
N ASP A 43 -1.41 -3.56 -4.74
CA ASP A 43 -2.53 -3.23 -5.61
C ASP A 43 -3.79 -2.92 -4.79
N MET A 44 -4.04 -3.66 -3.71
CA MET A 44 -5.23 -3.52 -2.87
C MET A 44 -4.99 -3.78 -1.38
N ILE A 45 -5.86 -3.22 -0.54
CA ILE A 45 -5.93 -3.52 0.89
C ILE A 45 -7.33 -4.05 1.21
N ASP A 46 -7.40 -5.36 1.51
CA ASP A 46 -8.63 -6.03 1.94
C ASP A 46 -8.75 -6.05 3.48
N THR A 47 -8.32 -7.13 4.14
CA THR A 47 -8.38 -7.26 5.61
C THR A 47 -7.17 -6.63 6.33
N ALA A 48 -6.24 -6.04 5.59
CA ALA A 48 -4.98 -5.44 6.06
C ALA A 48 -4.03 -6.33 6.89
N GLY A 49 -4.26 -7.65 6.98
CA GLY A 49 -3.42 -8.55 7.78
C GLY A 49 -1.96 -8.55 7.34
N THR A 50 -1.71 -8.89 6.07
CA THR A 50 -0.37 -8.89 5.48
C THR A 50 0.33 -7.54 5.59
N MET A 51 -0.41 -6.44 5.38
CA MET A 51 0.15 -5.10 5.43
C MET A 51 0.55 -4.69 6.85
N ALA A 52 -0.32 -4.90 7.84
CA ALA A 52 -0.03 -4.58 9.24
C ALA A 52 1.13 -5.42 9.80
N GLU A 53 1.21 -6.68 9.42
CA GLU A 53 2.33 -7.58 9.73
C GLU A 53 3.64 -7.09 9.13
N ALA A 54 3.63 -6.72 7.84
CA ALA A 54 4.79 -6.17 7.14
C ALA A 54 5.29 -4.87 7.79
N VAL A 55 4.38 -3.95 8.12
CA VAL A 55 4.69 -2.71 8.86
C VAL A 55 5.34 -3.04 10.20
N THR A 56 4.76 -3.98 10.95
CA THR A 56 5.30 -4.39 12.26
C THR A 56 6.69 -5.01 12.14
N ALA A 57 6.92 -5.87 11.14
CA ALA A 57 8.22 -6.48 10.89
C ALA A 57 9.29 -5.44 10.53
N LEU A 58 8.99 -4.52 9.60
CA LEU A 58 9.90 -3.43 9.24
C LEU A 58 10.24 -2.55 10.44
N LYS A 59 9.25 -2.26 11.28
CA LYS A 59 9.47 -1.44 12.49
C LYS A 59 10.39 -2.15 13.48
N ARG A 60 10.23 -3.45 13.69
CA ARG A 60 11.12 -4.28 14.53
C ARG A 60 12.56 -4.32 14.01
N LEU A 61 12.74 -4.22 12.69
CA LEU A 61 14.06 -4.15 12.04
C LEU A 61 14.65 -2.74 12.02
N GLY A 62 14.03 -1.76 12.70
CA GLY A 62 14.57 -0.42 12.87
C GLY A 62 14.21 0.57 11.77
N ALA A 63 13.20 0.31 10.94
CA ALA A 63 12.69 1.31 10.00
C ALA A 63 12.19 2.58 10.75
N ARG A 64 12.41 3.76 10.14
CA ARG A 64 12.04 5.07 10.70
C ARG A 64 10.54 5.32 10.57
N ASP A 65 10.06 5.80 9.42
CA ASP A 65 8.63 5.89 9.13
C ASP A 65 8.24 4.87 8.07
N ILE A 66 7.03 4.31 8.19
CA ILE A 66 6.53 3.30 7.25
C ILE A 66 5.23 3.82 6.64
N TYR A 67 5.23 3.94 5.32
CA TYR A 67 4.12 4.40 4.52
C TYR A 67 3.56 3.21 3.74
N CYS A 68 2.24 3.13 3.64
CA CYS A 68 1.56 2.14 2.81
C CYS A 68 0.80 2.85 1.70
N CYS A 69 0.77 2.26 0.51
CA CYS A 69 -0.13 2.73 -0.53
C CYS A 69 -0.76 1.58 -1.31
N ALA A 70 -2.00 1.78 -1.74
CA ALA A 70 -2.69 0.83 -2.59
C ALA A 70 -3.67 1.50 -3.55
N THR A 71 -3.94 0.85 -4.68
CA THR A 71 -4.95 1.36 -5.61
C THR A 71 -6.35 1.13 -5.03
N HIS A 72 -6.68 -0.10 -4.62
CA HIS A 72 -8.03 -0.44 -4.18
C HIS A 72 -8.14 -0.58 -2.66
N SER A 73 -9.12 0.11 -2.06
CA SER A 73 -9.33 0.18 -0.61
C SER A 73 -10.62 -0.53 -0.20
N LEU A 74 -10.59 -1.87 -0.16
CA LEU A 74 -11.74 -2.65 0.32
C LEU A 74 -11.94 -2.43 1.82
N LEU A 75 -10.84 -2.42 2.58
CA LEU A 75 -10.83 -2.19 4.03
C LEU A 75 -11.90 -3.02 4.76
N SER A 76 -11.92 -4.33 4.48
CA SER A 76 -12.95 -5.24 4.99
C SER A 76 -12.61 -5.76 6.39
N GLY A 77 -13.65 -6.16 7.12
CA GLY A 77 -13.51 -6.75 8.46
C GLY A 77 -12.60 -5.91 9.37
N PRO A 78 -11.54 -6.49 9.96
CA PRO A 78 -10.68 -5.83 10.94
C PRO A 78 -9.61 -4.91 10.33
N ALA A 79 -9.73 -4.52 9.06
CA ALA A 79 -8.66 -3.80 8.35
C ALA A 79 -8.28 -2.48 9.03
N VAL A 80 -9.28 -1.66 9.36
CA VAL A 80 -9.08 -0.35 10.00
C VAL A 80 -8.40 -0.52 11.36
N ASP A 81 -8.91 -1.43 12.19
CA ASP A 81 -8.35 -1.71 13.51
C ASP A 81 -6.89 -2.17 13.42
N ARG A 82 -6.57 -3.06 12.47
CA ARG A 82 -5.19 -3.53 12.23
C ARG A 82 -4.26 -2.41 11.80
N LEU A 83 -4.69 -1.54 10.89
CA LEU A 83 -3.89 -0.41 10.43
C LEU A 83 -3.71 0.64 11.54
N MET A 84 -4.73 0.89 12.36
CA MET A 84 -4.68 1.80 13.51
C MET A 84 -3.78 1.25 14.64
N ALA A 85 -3.82 -0.06 14.89
CA ALA A 85 -2.95 -0.71 15.86
C ALA A 85 -1.50 -0.84 15.38
N SER A 86 -1.26 -0.86 14.07
CA SER A 86 0.10 -0.92 13.50
C SER A 86 0.86 0.41 13.67
N PRO A 87 2.20 0.39 13.66
CA PRO A 87 3.02 1.61 13.69
C PRO A 87 3.14 2.29 12.31
N VAL A 88 2.14 2.13 11.42
CA VAL A 88 2.13 2.81 10.11
C VAL A 88 2.01 4.32 10.29
N LYS A 89 2.74 5.07 9.47
CA LYS A 89 2.73 6.54 9.48
C LYS A 89 1.54 7.10 8.70
N GLU A 90 1.32 6.60 7.49
CA GLU A 90 0.22 6.99 6.61
C GLU A 90 -0.15 5.83 5.67
N VAL A 91 -1.43 5.73 5.35
CA VAL A 91 -1.98 4.79 4.37
C VAL A 91 -2.64 5.60 3.26
N ALA A 92 -2.03 5.64 2.07
CA ALA A 92 -2.55 6.36 0.91
C ALA A 92 -3.28 5.41 -0.05
N VAL A 93 -4.56 5.66 -0.32
CA VAL A 93 -5.37 4.84 -1.22
C VAL A 93 -6.05 5.67 -2.29
N SER A 94 -6.41 5.08 -3.43
CA SER A 94 -7.27 5.78 -4.38
C SER A 94 -8.75 5.77 -3.95
N ASN A 95 -9.56 6.61 -4.60
CA ASN A 95 -11.02 6.59 -4.48
C ASN A 95 -11.71 5.65 -5.49
N THR A 96 -11.06 4.58 -5.94
CA THR A 96 -11.70 3.54 -6.78
C THR A 96 -12.88 2.84 -6.09
N ILE A 97 -12.86 2.78 -4.75
CA ILE A 97 -13.92 2.25 -3.91
C ILE A 97 -14.34 3.35 -2.94
N ALA A 98 -15.65 3.53 -2.78
CA ALA A 98 -16.18 4.48 -1.80
C ALA A 98 -15.88 3.99 -0.38
N ILE A 99 -15.16 4.80 0.39
CA ILE A 99 -14.83 4.51 1.79
C ILE A 99 -15.87 5.19 2.69
N PRO A 100 -16.73 4.42 3.38
CA PRO A 100 -17.76 4.99 4.23
C PRO A 100 -17.12 5.64 5.48
N PRO A 101 -17.79 6.61 6.13
CA PRO A 101 -17.21 7.38 7.23
C PRO A 101 -16.63 6.53 8.37
N GLU A 102 -17.28 5.42 8.73
CA GLU A 102 -16.86 4.49 9.79
C GLU A 102 -15.57 3.73 9.48
N ARG A 103 -15.13 3.71 8.21
CA ARG A 103 -13.85 3.11 7.81
C ARG A 103 -12.72 4.13 7.62
N ARG A 104 -12.98 5.40 7.93
CA ARG A 104 -11.97 6.46 7.89
C ARG A 104 -11.25 6.53 9.23
N PHE A 105 -9.96 6.85 9.16
CA PHE A 105 -9.10 7.02 10.32
C PHE A 105 -8.03 8.08 10.00
N ASP A 106 -7.44 8.69 11.04
CA ASP A 106 -6.60 9.90 10.89
C ASP A 106 -5.40 9.72 9.96
N ARG A 107 -4.85 8.50 9.88
CA ARG A 107 -3.70 8.16 9.03
C ARG A 107 -4.09 7.72 7.61
N LEU A 108 -5.38 7.75 7.24
CA LEU A 108 -5.85 7.40 5.90
C LEU A 108 -5.87 8.62 5.00
N LYS A 109 -5.13 8.57 3.89
CA LYS A 109 -5.19 9.55 2.81
C LYS A 109 -5.89 8.98 1.60
N VAL A 110 -6.95 9.64 1.13
CA VAL A 110 -7.65 9.26 -0.09
C VAL A 110 -7.23 10.19 -1.24
N LEU A 111 -6.70 9.60 -2.31
CA LEU A 111 -6.25 10.29 -3.51
C LEU A 111 -7.28 10.09 -4.63
N SER A 112 -7.76 11.19 -5.21
CA SER A 112 -8.71 11.10 -6.30
C SER A 112 -8.04 10.68 -7.60
N ILE A 113 -8.56 9.65 -8.26
CA ILE A 113 -8.20 9.27 -9.63
C ILE A 113 -9.21 9.79 -10.67
N ALA A 114 -10.20 10.59 -10.26
CA ALA A 114 -11.26 11.08 -11.15
C ALA A 114 -10.70 11.84 -12.36
N GLY A 115 -9.66 12.66 -12.16
CA GLY A 115 -9.00 13.39 -13.25
C GLY A 115 -8.29 12.46 -14.25
N LEU A 116 -7.70 11.35 -13.78
CA LEU A 116 -7.06 10.35 -14.64
C LEU A 116 -8.12 9.62 -15.48
N LEU A 117 -9.23 9.19 -14.84
CA LEU A 117 -10.33 8.53 -15.55
C LEU A 117 -11.02 9.45 -16.55
N ALA A 118 -11.25 10.72 -16.19
CA ALA A 118 -11.84 11.70 -17.10
C ALA A 118 -10.99 11.91 -18.36
N LYS A 119 -9.66 11.98 -18.22
CA LYS A 119 -8.74 12.05 -19.36
C LYS A 119 -8.79 10.80 -20.21
N ALA A 120 -8.76 9.61 -19.60
CA ALA A 120 -8.84 8.35 -20.32
C ALA A 120 -10.13 8.26 -21.17
N ILE A 121 -11.28 8.61 -20.57
CA ILE A 121 -12.57 8.67 -21.29
C ILE A 121 -12.50 9.67 -22.45
N GLY A 122 -11.96 10.87 -22.21
CA GLY A 122 -11.82 11.90 -23.25
C GLY A 122 -10.90 11.46 -24.40
N TYR A 123 -9.80 10.79 -24.10
CA TYR A 123 -8.87 10.25 -25.11
C TYR A 123 -9.54 9.14 -25.93
N THR A 124 -10.23 8.21 -25.28
CA THR A 124 -11.00 7.17 -25.98
C THR A 124 -12.08 7.77 -26.87
N HIS A 125 -12.81 8.78 -26.39
CA HIS A 125 -13.83 9.45 -27.18
C HIS A 125 -13.26 10.19 -28.41
N SER A 126 -12.02 10.69 -28.30
CA SER A 126 -11.36 11.49 -29.34
C SER A 126 -10.36 10.70 -30.18
N ASP A 127 -10.37 9.36 -30.10
CA ASP A 127 -9.40 8.46 -30.74
C ASP A 127 -7.92 8.83 -30.48
N GLN A 128 -7.64 9.38 -29.30
CA GLN A 128 -6.29 9.70 -28.84
C GLN A 128 -5.67 8.52 -28.08
N SER A 129 -4.33 8.43 -28.10
CA SER A 129 -3.61 7.35 -27.44
C SER A 129 -3.71 7.45 -25.91
N VAL A 130 -4.44 6.51 -25.30
CA VAL A 130 -4.53 6.32 -23.84
C VAL A 130 -3.17 5.98 -23.21
N SER A 131 -2.27 5.35 -23.97
CA SER A 131 -0.93 4.99 -23.50
C SER A 131 -0.10 6.19 -23.04
N SER A 132 -0.40 7.39 -23.56
CA SER A 132 0.27 8.63 -23.15
C SER A 132 -0.03 9.06 -21.69
N LEU A 133 -0.94 8.38 -20.99
CA LEU A 133 -1.26 8.64 -19.57
C LEU A 133 -0.32 7.92 -18.58
N PHE A 134 0.58 7.05 -19.05
CA PHE A 134 1.39 6.17 -18.18
C PHE A 134 2.82 6.66 -17.93
N ASP A 135 3.20 7.74 -18.60
CA ASP A 135 4.48 8.45 -18.48
C ASP A 135 4.34 9.72 -17.61
#